data_AF-A0A425WGM1-F1
#
_entry.id   AF-A0A425WGM1-F1
#
_cell.length_a   1.000
_cell.length_b   1.000
_cell.length_c   1.000
_cell.angle_alpha   90.00
_cell.angle_beta   90.00
_cell.angle_gamma   90.00
#
_symmetry.space_group_name_H-M   'P 1'
#
loop_
_entity.id
_entity.type
_entity.pdbx_description
1 polymer ?
#
loop_
_entity_poly.entity_id
_entity_poly.type
_entity_poly.pdbx_seq_one_letter_code
_entity_poly.pdbx_strand_id
1 'polypeptide(L)'
;MAIVAYITLIGWIIAMATTDSSHRSEFVKFHINQALVIWLFGLLGFIPVPVVGWIWRIFTVVLWVIGLISACQGTMKEVPLIGKIRIIKS
;
A
#
# COMPACT_ATOMS: atom_id res chain seq x y z
N MET A 1 -9.38 4.70 -9.17
CA MET A 1 -8.62 3.43 -9.29
C MET A 1 -7.58 3.25 -8.19
N ALA A 2 -6.69 4.20 -7.91
CA ALA A 2 -5.65 4.05 -6.87
C ALA A 2 -6.15 3.63 -5.47
N ILE A 3 -7.32 4.14 -5.04
CA ILE A 3 -7.96 3.79 -3.76
C ILE A 3 -8.26 2.29 -3.67
N VAL A 4 -8.65 1.66 -4.78
CA VAL A 4 -9.03 0.24 -4.83
C VAL A 4 -7.85 -0.66 -4.42
N ALA A 5 -6.62 -0.20 -4.64
CA ALA A 5 -5.41 -0.92 -4.25
C ALA A 5 -5.25 -1.08 -2.73
N TYR A 6 -5.91 -0.25 -1.92
CA TYR A 6 -5.85 -0.29 -0.46
C TYR A 6 -6.98 -1.12 0.16
N ILE A 7 -8.07 -1.41 -0.56
CA ILE A 7 -9.28 -1.98 0.06
C ILE A 7 -9.10 -3.44 0.45
N THR A 8 -8.60 -4.26 -0.48
CA THR A 8 -8.29 -5.68 -0.24
C THR A 8 -7.09 -6.09 -1.09
N LEU A 9 -6.46 -7.22 -0.76
CA LEU A 9 -5.46 -7.82 -1.63
C LEU A 9 -6.04 -8.14 -3.03
N ILE A 10 -7.32 -8.52 -3.10
CA ILE A 10 -8.04 -8.70 -4.38
C ILE A 10 -8.19 -7.37 -5.11
N GLY A 11 -8.59 -6.30 -4.41
CA GLY A 11 -8.66 -4.95 -4.96
C GLY A 11 -7.31 -4.45 -5.47
N TRP A 12 -6.22 -4.82 -4.81
CA TRP A 12 -4.86 -4.57 -5.26
C TRP A 12 -4.52 -5.32 -6.56
N ILE A 13 -4.86 -6.61 -6.67
CA ILE A 13 -4.70 -7.39 -7.91
C ILE A 13 -5.51 -6.76 -9.05
N ILE A 14 -6.76 -6.39 -8.79
CA ILE A 14 -7.63 -5.74 -9.76
C ILE A 14 -7.04 -4.40 -10.19
N ALA A 15 -6.59 -3.57 -9.25
CA ALA A 15 -5.96 -2.29 -9.56
C ALA A 15 -4.71 -2.46 -10.44
N MET A 16 -3.93 -3.52 -10.21
CA MET A 16 -2.80 -3.86 -11.07
C MET A 16 -3.22 -4.33 -12.46
N ALA A 17 -4.22 -5.22 -12.54
CA ALA A 17 -4.67 -5.82 -13.80
C ALA A 17 -5.44 -4.84 -14.70
N THR A 18 -6.18 -3.90 -14.10
CA THR A 18 -7.01 -2.93 -14.82
C THR A 18 -6.28 -1.65 -15.20
N THR A 19 -5.04 -1.47 -14.72
CA THR A 19 -4.23 -0.30 -15.08
C THR A 19 -3.30 -0.67 -16.24
N ASP A 20 -3.74 -0.35 -17.45
CA ASP A 20 -3.06 -0.69 -18.71
C ASP A 20 -1.63 -0.14 -18.81
N SER A 21 -0.70 -0.95 -19.33
CA SER A 21 0.74 -0.66 -19.29
C SER A 21 1.16 0.56 -20.11
N SER A 22 0.36 0.99 -21.08
CA SER A 22 0.60 2.11 -22.00
C SER A 22 0.10 3.47 -21.51
N HIS A 23 -0.83 3.49 -20.54
CA HIS A 23 -1.50 4.71 -20.04
C HIS A 23 -1.43 4.83 -18.51
N ARG A 24 -0.36 4.32 -17.90
CA ARG A 24 -0.16 4.43 -16.45
C ARG A 24 0.14 5.87 -16.05
N SER A 25 -0.78 6.51 -15.32
CA SER A 25 -0.44 7.70 -14.55
C SER A 25 0.53 7.30 -13.42
N GLU A 26 1.58 8.11 -13.25
CA GLU A 26 2.58 7.92 -12.18
C GLU A 26 1.92 7.79 -10.80
N PHE A 27 0.81 8.50 -10.60
CA PHE A 27 -0.06 8.43 -9.43
C PHE A 27 -0.57 7.01 -9.13
N VAL A 28 -1.12 6.29 -10.12
CA VAL A 28 -1.67 4.95 -9.88
C VAL A 28 -0.54 3.96 -9.61
N LYS A 29 0.58 4.05 -10.35
CA LYS A 29 1.79 3.25 -10.10
C LYS A 29 2.30 3.42 -8.68
N PHE A 30 2.41 4.67 -8.24
CA PHE A 30 2.85 5.02 -6.90
C PHE A 30 1.97 4.36 -5.83
N HIS A 31 0.65 4.51 -5.94
CA HIS A 31 -0.28 3.98 -4.94
C HIS A 31 -0.41 2.45 -4.96
N ILE A 32 -0.29 1.79 -6.11
CA ILE A 32 -0.23 0.33 -6.19
C ILE A 32 1.03 -0.20 -5.51
N ASN A 33 2.18 0.46 -5.73
CA ASN A 33 3.43 0.09 -5.07
C ASN A 33 3.34 0.31 -3.55
N GLN A 34 2.85 1.47 -3.12
CA GLN A 34 2.69 1.78 -1.70
C GLN A 34 1.75 0.80 -1.00
N ALA A 35 0.61 0.48 -1.61
CA ALA A 35 -0.31 -0.52 -1.08
C ALA A 35 0.36 -1.90 -0.98
N LEU A 36 1.12 -2.33 -1.99
CA LEU A 36 1.84 -3.61 -1.95
C LEU A 36 2.83 -3.68 -0.79
N VAL A 37 3.65 -2.63 -0.62
CA VAL A 37 4.63 -2.56 0.46
C VAL A 37 3.92 -2.67 1.82
N ILE A 38 2.81 -1.96 2.02
CA ILE A 38 2.04 -2.03 3.26
C ILE A 38 1.45 -3.43 3.48
N TRP A 39 0.90 -4.08 2.45
CA TRP A 39 0.38 -5.46 2.53
C TRP A 39 1.47 -6.44 2.95
N LEU A 40 2.65 -6.37 2.31
CA LEU A 40 3.78 -7.25 2.62
C LEU A 40 4.31 -7.04 4.04
N PHE A 41 4.44 -5.78 4.48
CA PHE A 41 4.82 -5.47 5.85
C PHE A 41 3.74 -5.93 6.85
N GLY A 42 2.46 -5.82 6.50
CA GLY A 42 1.34 -6.32 7.30
C GLY A 42 1.44 -7.82 7.63
N LEU A 43 2.00 -8.63 6.73
CA LEU A 43 2.18 -10.08 6.94
C LEU A 43 3.09 -10.39 8.15
N LEU A 44 4.05 -9.52 8.47
CA LEU A 44 4.92 -9.69 9.63
C LEU A 44 4.16 -9.59 10.97
N GLY A 45 2.95 -9.01 10.97
CA GLY A 45 2.07 -8.95 12.13
C GLY A 45 1.45 -10.29 12.53
N PHE A 46 1.55 -11.33 11.69
CA PHE A 46 1.05 -12.68 11.98
C PHE A 46 2.09 -13.57 12.66
N ILE A 47 3.33 -13.10 12.81
CA ILE A 47 4.35 -13.82 13.57
C ILE A 47 3.87 -13.89 15.04
N PRO A 48 3.80 -15.07 15.67
CA PRO A 48 3.17 -15.27 16.98
C PRO A 48 4.05 -14.75 18.14
N VAL A 49 4.35 -13.45 18.13
CA VAL A 49 5.02 -12.73 19.22
C VAL A 49 3.98 -11.84 19.90
N PRO A 50 3.53 -12.16 21.14
CA PRO A 50 2.31 -11.60 21.72
C PRO A 50 2.26 -10.09 21.89
N VAL A 51 3.38 -9.40 22.08
CA VAL A 51 3.39 -7.93 22.25
C VAL A 51 3.83 -7.23 20.98
N VAL A 52 4.89 -7.73 20.36
CA VAL A 52 5.47 -7.16 19.14
C VAL A 52 4.49 -7.25 17.97
N GLY A 53 3.77 -8.36 17.82
CA GLY A 53 2.78 -8.53 16.75
C GLY A 53 1.64 -7.50 16.83
N TRP A 54 1.18 -7.14 18.03
CA TRP A 54 0.12 -6.14 18.19
C TRP A 54 0.58 -4.74 17.85
N ILE A 55 1.77 -4.34 18.35
CA ILE A 55 2.38 -3.05 18.02
C ILE A 55 2.58 -2.94 16.51
N TRP A 56 3.07 -4.01 15.89
CA TRP A 56 3.29 -4.06 14.45
C TRP A 56 1.99 -3.93 13.64
N ARG A 57 0.91 -4.60 14.07
CA ARG A 57 -0.42 -4.47 13.45
C ARG A 57 -0.97 -3.06 13.54
N ILE A 58 -0.83 -2.40 14.69
CA ILE A 58 -1.25 -1.00 14.84
C ILE A 58 -0.43 -0.10 13.90
N PHE A 59 0.89 -0.27 13.90
CA PHE A 59 1.78 0.48 13.01
C PHE A 59 1.40 0.33 11.53
N THR A 60 1.19 -0.90 11.07
CA THR A 60 0.81 -1.17 9.67
C THR A 60 -0.58 -0.63 9.32
N VAL A 61 -1.54 -0.66 10.24
CA VAL A 61 -2.85 -0.01 10.06
C VAL A 61 -2.71 1.51 9.93
N VAL A 62 -1.84 2.15 10.72
CA VAL A 62 -1.58 3.59 10.61
C VAL A 62 -1.00 3.94 9.25
N LEU A 63 -0.01 3.19 8.77
CA LEU A 63 0.56 3.39 7.43
C LEU A 63 -0.50 3.20 6.33
N TRP A 64 -1.35 2.19 6.47
CA TRP A 64 -2.47 1.94 5.55
C TRP A 64 -3.43 3.13 5.48
N VAL A 65 -3.82 3.71 6.62
CA VAL A 65 -4.69 4.90 6.67
C VAL A 65 -4.02 6.11 6.00
N ILE A 66 -2.74 6.35 6.25
CA ILE A 66 -2.00 7.46 5.62
C ILE A 66 -1.96 7.29 4.09
N GLY A 67 -1.65 6.07 3.62
CA GLY A 67 -1.62 5.76 2.19
C GLY A 67 -2.99 5.92 1.53
N LEU A 68 -4.05 5.47 2.20
CA LEU A 68 -5.43 5.59 1.75
C LEU A 68 -5.87 7.06 1.67
N ILE A 69 -5.63 7.87 2.71
CA ILE A 69 -5.97 9.29 2.71
C ILE A 69 -5.23 10.01 1.57
N SER A 70 -3.94 9.72 1.39
CA SER A 70 -3.14 10.34 0.33
C SER A 70 -3.69 10.00 -1.06
N ALA A 71 -4.14 8.75 -1.26
CA ALA A 71 -4.82 8.31 -2.48
C ALA A 71 -6.17 9.02 -2.69
N CYS A 72 -6.97 9.20 -1.64
CA CYS A 72 -8.22 9.95 -1.69
C CYS A 72 -8.00 11.43 -2.01
N GLN A 73 -6.90 12.01 -1.54
CA GLN A 73 -6.50 13.39 -1.81
C GLN A 73 -5.85 13.59 -3.18
N GLY A 74 -5.59 12.52 -3.94
CA GLY A 74 -4.90 12.63 -5.23
C GLY A 74 -3.42 13.01 -5.09
N THR A 75 -2.81 12.79 -3.92
CA THR A 75 -1.41 13.18 -3.65
C THR A 75 -0.50 11.98 -3.52
N MET A 76 0.70 12.07 -4.11
CA MET A 76 1.74 11.03 -3.99
C MET A 76 2.59 11.26 -2.74
N LYS A 77 2.00 11.03 -1.56
CA LYS A 77 2.73 11.10 -0.29
C LYS A 77 3.22 9.72 0.15
N GLU A 78 4.50 9.64 0.44
CA GLU A 78 5.11 8.43 0.96
C GLU A 78 4.70 8.21 2.42
N VAL A 79 4.37 6.95 2.75
CA VAL A 79 4.12 6.57 4.14
C VAL A 79 5.44 6.55 4.92
N PRO A 80 5.45 6.88 6.22
CA PRO A 80 6.65 6.86 7.04
C PRO A 80 7.39 5.52 7.00
N LEU A 81 8.73 5.57 7.12
CA LEU A 81 9.67 4.43 7.21
C LEU A 81 9.79 3.53 5.97
N ILE A 82 8.68 3.14 5.34
CA ILE A 82 8.66 2.16 4.26
C ILE A 82 8.24 2.74 2.91
N GLY A 83 7.82 4.01 2.86
CA GLY A 83 7.27 4.63 1.66
C GLY A 83 8.26 4.88 0.52
N LYS A 84 9.57 4.73 0.77
CA LYS A 84 10.63 4.81 -0.26
C LYS A 84 10.89 3.48 -0.96
N ILE A 85 10.33 2.38 -0.45
CA ILE A 85 10.52 1.06 -1.04
C ILE A 85 9.78 1.01 -2.38
N ARG A 86 10.50 0.70 -3.47
CA ARG A 86 9.95 0.55 -4.82
C ARG A 86 10.12 -0.89 -5.27
N ILE A 87 9.03 -1.64 -5.26
CA ILE A 87 8.94 -3.03 -5.75
C ILE A 87 8.52 -3.02 -7.22
N ILE A 88 7.58 -2.16 -7.58
CA ILE A 88 7.13 -1.97 -8.96
C ILE A 88 7.92 -0.79 -9.53
N LYS A 89 8.76 -1.05 -10.53
CA LYS A 89 9.40 0.03 -11.30
C LYS A 89 8.32 0.79 -12.08
N SER A 90 8.22 2.09 -11.80
CA SER A 90 7.38 3.04 -12.54
C SER A 90 7.99 3.34 -13.90
#